data_AF-A0A2N5AFU7-F1
#
_entry.id   AF-A0A2N5AFU7-F1
#
_cell.length_a   1.000
_cell.length_b   1.000
_cell.length_c   1.000
_cell.angle_alpha   90.00
_cell.angle_beta   90.00
_cell.angle_gamma   90.00
#
_symmetry.space_group_name_H-M   'P 1'
#
loop_
_entity.id
_entity.type
_entity.pdbx_description
1 polymer ?
#
loop_
_entity_poly.entity_id
_entity_poly.type
_entity_poly.pdbx_seq_one_letter_code
_entity_poly.pdbx_strand_id
1 'polypeptide(L)'
;MSQYHTFTAHDAVAYAQQFAGIDNPSELVSAQEVGDGNLNLVFKVFDRQGVSRAIVKQALPYVRCVGESWPLTLDRARLEAQTLVAHYQHSPQHTVKIHHFDPELAVMVMEDLSDHRIWRGELIANVYYPQAARQLGDYLAQVLFHTSDFYLHPHEKKAQVAQFSNPAMCEITEDLFFNDPYQIHERNNYPAELEADVAVLRDDAQLKLAVAALKHRFFAHAEALLHGDIHSGSIFVAEGSLKAIDAEFGYFGPIGFDIGTAIGNLLLNYCGLPG
;
A
#
# COMPACT_ATOMS: atom_id res chain seq x y z
N MET A 1 -6.23 7.51 28.83
CA MET A 1 -7.08 8.36 27.97
C MET A 1 -6.51 8.24 26.57
N SER A 2 -7.34 7.98 25.56
CA SER A 2 -6.87 7.90 24.16
C SER A 2 -6.26 9.24 23.76
N GLN A 3 -4.94 9.29 23.49
CA GLN A 3 -4.24 10.50 23.03
C GLN A 3 -4.53 10.82 21.54
N TYR A 4 -5.18 9.91 20.83
CA TYR A 4 -5.51 10.07 19.42
C TYR A 4 -6.30 11.36 19.16
N HIS A 5 -5.81 12.13 18.19
CA HIS A 5 -6.49 13.26 17.58
C HIS A 5 -6.08 13.35 16.11
N THR A 6 -6.98 13.84 15.26
CA THR A 6 -6.68 14.04 13.85
C THR A 6 -5.75 15.24 13.67
N PHE A 7 -4.65 15.05 12.97
CA PHE A 7 -3.65 16.07 12.72
C PHE A 7 -4.18 17.16 11.79
N THR A 8 -3.84 18.39 12.11
CA THR A 8 -3.85 19.54 11.21
C THR A 8 -2.50 19.68 10.52
N ALA A 9 -2.41 20.56 9.53
CA ALA A 9 -1.13 20.94 8.94
C ALA A 9 -0.13 21.47 9.99
N HIS A 10 -0.61 22.15 11.03
CA HIS A 10 0.26 22.64 12.11
C HIS A 10 0.84 21.48 12.93
N ASP A 11 0.01 20.50 13.27
CA ASP A 11 0.44 19.31 14.01
C ASP A 11 1.46 18.51 13.19
N ALA A 12 1.25 18.38 11.88
CA ALA A 12 2.19 17.71 10.98
C ALA A 12 3.58 18.40 10.95
N VAL A 13 3.64 19.74 10.94
CA VAL A 13 4.92 20.46 11.05
C VAL A 13 5.59 20.16 12.39
N ALA A 14 4.88 20.33 13.50
CA ALA A 14 5.43 20.11 14.83
C ALA A 14 5.95 18.68 15.01
N TYR A 15 5.22 17.70 14.48
CA TYR A 15 5.59 16.30 14.55
C TYR A 15 6.82 15.97 13.69
N ALA A 16 6.88 16.48 12.46
CA ALA A 16 8.05 16.31 11.59
C ALA A 16 9.30 16.99 12.18
N GLN A 17 9.16 18.14 12.85
CA GLN A 17 10.28 18.79 13.53
C GLN A 17 10.93 17.90 14.60
N GLN A 18 10.15 17.03 15.24
CA GLN A 18 10.68 16.13 16.25
C GLN A 18 11.27 14.85 15.65
N PHE A 19 10.68 14.33 14.56
CA PHE A 19 10.88 12.95 14.15
C PHE A 19 11.38 12.73 12.72
N ALA A 20 11.47 13.77 11.88
CA ALA A 20 11.96 13.63 10.50
C ALA A 20 13.46 13.33 10.40
N GLY A 21 14.22 13.51 11.49
CA GLY A 21 15.66 13.25 11.50
C GLY A 21 16.47 14.21 10.62
N ILE A 22 16.03 15.47 10.52
CA ILE A 22 16.68 16.54 9.77
C ILE A 22 17.57 17.36 10.71
N ASP A 23 18.75 17.79 10.24
CA ASP A 23 19.76 18.49 11.07
C ASP A 23 19.25 19.80 11.70
N ASN A 24 18.42 20.56 10.97
CA ASN A 24 17.84 21.83 11.43
C ASN A 24 16.31 21.79 11.38
N PRO A 25 15.64 21.14 12.35
CA PRO A 25 14.19 20.96 12.27
C PRO A 25 13.39 22.27 12.22
N SER A 26 13.88 23.35 12.82
CA SER A 26 13.24 24.67 12.79
C SER A 26 13.11 25.29 11.40
N GLU A 27 13.75 24.70 10.38
CA GLU A 27 13.55 25.07 8.98
C GLU A 27 12.22 24.56 8.43
N LEU A 28 11.62 23.50 9.00
CA LEU A 28 10.27 23.05 8.65
C LEU A 28 9.26 24.06 9.17
N VAL A 29 8.51 24.71 8.28
CA VAL A 29 7.67 25.86 8.63
C VAL A 29 6.21 25.74 8.19
N SER A 30 5.91 24.88 7.22
CA SER A 30 4.55 24.69 6.73
C SER A 30 4.32 23.25 6.31
N ALA A 31 3.06 22.85 6.28
CA ALA A 31 2.64 21.58 5.71
C ALA A 31 1.41 21.78 4.84
N GLN A 32 1.26 20.90 3.84
CA GLN A 32 0.11 20.83 2.97
C GLN A 32 -0.40 19.40 2.95
N GLU A 33 -1.70 19.23 3.18
CA GLU A 33 -2.37 17.94 2.96
C GLU A 33 -2.51 17.69 1.46
N VAL A 34 -2.05 16.54 0.99
CA VAL A 34 -1.97 16.17 -0.44
C VAL A 34 -2.49 14.77 -0.72
N GLY A 35 -3.10 14.11 0.26
CA GLY A 35 -3.61 12.75 0.08
C GLY A 35 -4.75 12.73 -0.94
N ASP A 36 -4.47 12.11 -2.08
CA ASP A 36 -5.44 11.69 -3.09
C ASP A 36 -5.93 10.24 -2.87
N GLY A 37 -5.34 9.55 -1.88
CA GLY A 37 -5.66 8.18 -1.51
C GLY A 37 -6.97 8.02 -0.71
N ASN A 38 -7.46 6.77 -0.69
CA ASN A 38 -8.78 6.42 -0.18
C ASN A 38 -8.89 6.34 1.35
N LEU A 39 -7.77 6.26 2.07
CA LEU A 39 -7.75 5.79 3.47
C LEU A 39 -7.15 6.75 4.50
N ASN A 40 -6.16 7.56 4.12
CA ASN A 40 -5.27 8.22 5.09
C ASN A 40 -5.09 9.72 4.79
N LEU A 41 -4.68 10.50 5.79
CA LEU A 41 -4.19 11.86 5.62
C LEU A 41 -2.70 11.82 5.29
N VAL A 42 -2.27 12.60 4.29
CA VAL A 42 -0.86 12.68 3.90
C VAL A 42 -0.46 14.15 3.83
N PHE A 43 0.49 14.55 4.66
CA PHE A 43 1.01 15.91 4.71
C PHE A 43 2.43 15.94 4.15
N LYS A 44 2.64 16.79 3.14
CA LYS A 44 3.97 17.24 2.76
C LYS A 44 4.41 18.34 3.70
N VAL A 45 5.61 18.21 4.28
CA VAL A 45 6.17 19.21 5.18
C VAL A 45 7.31 19.94 4.49
N PHE A 46 7.20 21.27 4.41
CA PHE A 46 8.07 22.14 3.65
C PHE A 46 9.03 22.94 4.55
N ASP A 47 10.23 23.14 4.02
CA ASP A 47 11.20 24.07 4.61
C ASP A 47 10.89 25.54 4.27
N ARG A 48 11.72 26.47 4.77
CA ARG A 48 11.59 27.91 4.49
C ARG A 48 11.77 28.29 3.03
N GLN A 49 12.39 27.41 2.25
CA GLN A 49 12.60 27.58 0.81
C GLN A 49 11.44 26.98 -0.01
N GLY A 50 10.42 26.41 0.65
CA GLY A 50 9.26 25.79 0.00
C GLY A 50 9.57 24.41 -0.59
N VAL A 51 10.65 23.76 -0.16
CA VAL A 51 11.01 22.40 -0.59
C VAL A 51 10.43 21.40 0.40
N SER A 52 9.74 20.37 -0.11
CA SER A 52 9.25 19.28 0.74
C SER A 52 10.44 18.48 1.27
N ARG A 53 10.44 18.18 2.57
CA ARG A 53 11.56 17.49 3.24
C ARG A 53 11.15 16.21 3.93
N ALA A 54 9.87 16.07 4.28
CA ALA A 54 9.34 14.91 4.95
C ALA A 54 7.85 14.76 4.64
N ILE A 55 7.36 13.53 4.78
CA ILE A 55 5.94 13.21 4.72
C ILE A 55 5.48 12.79 6.11
N VAL A 56 4.33 13.30 6.53
CA VAL A 56 3.61 12.83 7.72
C VAL A 56 2.32 12.17 7.24
N LYS A 57 2.16 10.87 7.49
CA LYS A 57 0.97 10.10 7.13
C LYS A 57 0.25 9.68 8.41
N GLN A 58 -1.05 9.95 8.49
CA GLN A 58 -1.89 9.56 9.62
C GLN A 58 -3.10 8.75 9.15
N ALA A 59 -3.34 7.61 9.81
CA ALA A 59 -4.55 6.83 9.60
C ALA A 59 -5.75 7.45 10.33
N LEU A 60 -6.90 7.48 9.66
CA LEU A 60 -8.19 7.84 10.25
C LEU A 60 -8.93 6.58 10.75
N PRO A 61 -9.83 6.68 11.75
CA PRO A 61 -10.57 5.53 12.27
C PRO A 61 -11.72 5.05 11.34
N TYR A 62 -11.68 5.45 10.06
CA TYR A 62 -12.65 5.15 9.01
C TYR A 62 -12.00 5.24 7.63
N VAL A 63 -12.68 4.71 6.61
CA VAL A 63 -12.28 4.83 5.20
C VAL A 63 -12.53 6.26 4.72
N ARG A 64 -11.47 7.02 4.41
CA ARG A 64 -11.56 8.45 4.07
C ARG A 64 -12.51 8.76 2.90
N CYS A 65 -12.49 7.96 1.82
CA CYS A 65 -13.33 8.23 0.65
C CYS A 65 -14.83 7.94 0.86
N VAL A 66 -15.19 7.18 1.89
CA VAL A 66 -16.57 6.84 2.25
C VAL A 66 -17.07 7.68 3.44
N GLY A 67 -16.17 7.97 4.38
CA GLY A 67 -16.45 8.68 5.62
C GLY A 67 -16.71 7.75 6.80
N GLU A 68 -17.19 8.33 7.90
CA GLU A 68 -17.39 7.66 9.20
C GLU A 68 -18.35 6.47 9.17
N SER A 69 -19.16 6.33 8.10
CA SER A 69 -20.05 5.20 7.89
C SER A 69 -19.33 3.88 7.63
N TRP A 70 -18.03 3.90 7.32
CA TRP A 70 -17.20 2.72 7.19
C TRP A 70 -16.00 2.78 8.15
N PRO A 71 -16.18 2.34 9.41
CA PRO A 71 -15.11 2.28 10.40
C PRO A 71 -13.95 1.39 9.94
N LEU A 72 -12.72 1.80 10.25
CA LEU A 72 -11.53 1.03 9.93
C LEU A 72 -10.49 1.17 11.03
N THR A 73 -9.86 0.04 11.39
CA THR A 73 -8.89 -0.02 12.48
C THR A 73 -7.68 0.89 12.23
N LEU A 74 -7.25 1.63 13.26
CA LEU A 74 -6.02 2.42 13.23
C LEU A 74 -4.76 1.54 13.23
N ASP A 75 -4.87 0.26 13.64
CA ASP A 75 -3.74 -0.67 13.69
C ASP A 75 -3.11 -0.93 12.31
N ARG A 76 -3.83 -0.63 11.21
CA ARG A 76 -3.28 -0.69 9.86
C ARG A 76 -2.07 0.24 9.67
N ALA A 77 -2.00 1.38 10.39
CA ALA A 77 -0.84 2.26 10.35
C ALA A 77 0.41 1.59 10.96
N ARG A 78 0.22 0.78 12.01
CA ARG A 78 1.31 -0.04 12.57
C ARG A 78 1.77 -1.07 11.56
N LEU A 79 0.82 -1.75 10.92
CA LEU A 79 1.11 -2.80 9.93
C LEU A 79 1.82 -2.23 8.70
N GLU A 80 1.39 -1.07 8.20
CA GLU A 80 2.10 -0.33 7.15
C GLU A 80 3.54 -0.01 7.57
N ALA A 81 3.71 0.69 8.70
CA ALA A 81 5.03 1.11 9.16
C ALA A 81 5.96 -0.08 9.37
N GLN A 82 5.49 -1.17 10.00
CA GLN A 82 6.29 -2.36 10.24
C GLN A 82 6.61 -3.12 8.95
N THR A 83 5.68 -3.20 8.00
CA THR A 83 5.90 -3.86 6.70
C THR A 83 6.92 -3.08 5.89
N LEU A 84 6.79 -1.75 5.81
CA LEU A 84 7.74 -0.89 5.10
C LEU A 84 9.13 -0.94 5.75
N VAL A 85 9.23 -0.96 7.09
CA VAL A 85 10.51 -1.13 7.79
C VAL A 85 11.13 -2.50 7.47
N ALA A 86 10.36 -3.58 7.50
CA ALA A 86 10.86 -4.92 7.16
C ALA A 86 11.32 -5.00 5.69
N HIS A 87 10.54 -4.44 4.76
CA HIS A 87 10.90 -4.39 3.34
C HIS A 87 12.14 -3.53 3.11
N TYR A 88 12.29 -2.42 3.84
CA TYR A 88 13.44 -1.53 3.74
C TYR A 88 14.75 -2.20 4.19
N GLN A 89 14.71 -3.16 5.10
CA GLN A 89 15.90 -3.93 5.50
C GLN A 89 16.51 -4.72 4.35
N HIS A 90 15.69 -5.18 3.41
CA HIS A 90 16.11 -6.04 2.29
C HIS A 90 16.17 -5.32 0.95
N SER A 91 15.43 -4.21 0.80
CA SER A 91 15.36 -3.46 -0.45
C SER A 91 15.27 -1.94 -0.22
N PRO A 92 16.23 -1.31 0.49
CA PRO A 92 16.19 0.12 0.82
C PRO A 92 16.15 1.05 -0.40
N GLN A 93 16.67 0.56 -1.54
CA GLN A 93 16.65 1.27 -2.81
C GLN A 93 15.26 1.32 -3.47
N HIS A 94 14.36 0.40 -3.12
CA HIS A 94 13.05 0.24 -3.79
C HIS A 94 11.83 0.38 -2.90
N THR A 95 11.98 0.83 -1.66
CA THR A 95 10.85 1.17 -0.79
C THR A 95 11.15 2.42 0.02
N VAL A 96 10.09 3.03 0.53
CA VAL A 96 10.18 4.25 1.34
C VAL A 96 10.81 3.99 2.71
N LYS A 97 11.67 4.90 3.15
CA LYS A 97 12.22 4.91 4.51
C LYS A 97 11.22 5.48 5.50
N ILE A 98 10.92 4.73 6.56
CA ILE A 98 10.20 5.22 7.74
C ILE A 98 11.21 5.83 8.73
N HIS A 99 11.00 7.09 9.11
CA HIS A 99 11.79 7.77 10.13
C HIS A 99 11.24 7.52 11.53
N HIS A 100 9.91 7.52 11.67
CA HIS A 100 9.24 7.32 12.95
C HIS A 100 7.81 6.80 12.75
N PHE A 101 7.32 6.06 13.73
CA PHE A 101 5.92 5.64 13.83
C PHE A 101 5.47 5.68 15.29
N ASP A 102 4.27 6.20 15.51
CA ASP A 102 3.62 6.27 16.81
C ASP A 102 2.26 5.56 16.76
N PRO A 103 2.11 4.44 17.50
CA PRO A 103 0.88 3.67 17.52
C PRO A 103 -0.28 4.35 18.26
N GLU A 104 -0.03 5.28 19.18
CA GLU A 104 -1.11 5.96 19.92
C GLU A 104 -1.81 7.01 19.05
N LEU A 105 -1.05 7.67 18.17
CA LEU A 105 -1.54 8.67 17.23
C LEU A 105 -1.82 8.12 15.83
N ALA A 106 -1.45 6.86 15.57
CA ALA A 106 -1.52 6.19 14.27
C ALA A 106 -0.87 7.02 13.15
N VAL A 107 0.28 7.62 13.46
CA VAL A 107 1.00 8.54 12.58
C VAL A 107 2.41 8.03 12.33
N MET A 108 2.90 8.23 11.10
CA MET A 108 4.27 7.95 10.73
C MET A 108 4.90 9.14 10.01
N VAL A 109 6.20 9.29 10.18
CA VAL A 109 7.05 10.22 9.44
C VAL A 109 7.92 9.39 8.50
N MET A 110 7.94 9.74 7.21
CA MET A 110 8.65 9.01 6.17
C MET A 110 9.39 9.94 5.20
N GLU A 111 10.33 9.39 4.45
CA GLU A 111 11.10 10.17 3.46
C GLU A 111 10.18 10.80 2.42
N ASP A 112 10.56 11.98 1.93
CA ASP A 112 9.87 12.65 0.84
C ASP A 112 10.27 12.08 -0.51
N LEU A 113 9.28 11.78 -1.35
CA LEU A 113 9.45 11.30 -2.73
C LEU A 113 8.82 12.27 -3.74
N SER A 114 8.84 13.57 -3.45
CA SER A 114 8.19 14.59 -4.31
C SER A 114 8.84 14.76 -5.68
N ASP A 115 10.05 14.25 -5.86
CA ASP A 115 10.76 14.13 -7.13
C ASP A 115 10.32 12.92 -7.97
N HIS A 116 9.48 12.05 -7.41
CA HIS A 116 8.86 10.91 -8.10
C HIS A 116 7.42 11.20 -8.52
N ARG A 117 6.90 10.35 -9.41
CA ARG A 117 5.51 10.36 -9.90
C ARG A 117 4.84 9.01 -9.64
N ILE A 118 3.53 9.00 -9.35
CA ILE A 118 2.78 7.75 -9.21
C ILE A 118 2.79 7.04 -10.57
N TRP A 119 3.26 5.79 -10.60
CA TRP A 119 3.54 5.07 -11.84
C TRP A 119 2.30 4.86 -12.70
N ARG A 120 1.13 4.65 -12.08
CA ARG A 120 -0.16 4.58 -12.79
C ARG A 120 -0.41 5.83 -13.65
N GLY A 121 -0.16 7.02 -13.12
CA GLY A 121 -0.36 8.28 -13.83
C GLY A 121 0.58 8.39 -15.04
N GLU A 122 1.85 8.03 -14.84
CA GLU A 122 2.85 8.02 -15.92
C GLU A 122 2.51 6.99 -17.02
N LEU A 123 2.07 5.79 -16.64
CA LEU A 123 1.63 4.76 -17.57
C LEU A 123 0.43 5.21 -18.42
N ILE A 124 -0.54 5.91 -17.81
CA ILE A 124 -1.68 6.51 -18.53
C ILE A 124 -1.21 7.63 -19.47
N ALA A 125 -0.23 8.42 -19.05
CA ALA A 125 0.38 9.48 -19.85
C ALA A 125 1.35 8.95 -20.94
N ASN A 126 1.50 7.63 -21.08
CA ASN A 126 2.45 6.98 -21.98
C ASN A 126 3.92 7.39 -21.73
N VAL A 127 4.26 7.72 -20.48
CA VAL A 127 5.64 7.97 -20.07
C VAL A 127 6.28 6.65 -19.64
N TYR A 128 7.39 6.31 -20.29
CA TYR A 128 8.03 5.01 -20.13
C TYR A 128 9.28 5.06 -19.27
N TYR A 129 9.33 4.17 -18.28
CA TYR A 129 10.46 3.95 -17.38
C TYR A 129 11.05 2.55 -17.64
N PRO A 130 12.05 2.40 -18.52
CA PRO A 130 12.58 1.09 -18.95
C PRO A 130 13.11 0.21 -17.81
N GLN A 131 13.54 0.83 -16.72
CA GLN A 131 14.07 0.17 -15.52
C GLN A 131 12.98 -0.29 -14.54
N ALA A 132 11.77 0.30 -14.58
CA ALA A 132 10.76 0.13 -13.53
C ALA A 132 10.35 -1.33 -13.34
N ALA A 133 10.08 -2.06 -14.43
CA ALA A 133 9.69 -3.47 -14.34
C ALA A 133 10.79 -4.34 -13.70
N ARG A 134 12.06 -4.07 -14.01
CA ARG A 134 13.20 -4.79 -13.42
C ARG A 134 13.37 -4.45 -11.94
N GLN A 135 13.22 -3.18 -11.57
CA GLN A 135 13.33 -2.71 -10.19
C GLN A 135 12.18 -3.24 -9.32
N LEU A 136 10.96 -3.30 -9.85
CA LEU A 136 9.85 -3.96 -9.18
C LEU A 136 10.13 -5.46 -8.98
N GLY A 137 10.67 -6.13 -10.00
CA GLY A 137 11.06 -7.54 -9.89
C GLY A 137 12.14 -7.77 -8.82
N ASP A 138 13.15 -6.89 -8.74
CA ASP A 138 14.17 -6.96 -7.68
C ASP A 138 13.55 -6.72 -6.30
N TYR A 139 12.74 -5.67 -6.13
CA TYR A 139 12.02 -5.40 -4.89
C TYR A 139 11.24 -6.63 -4.40
N LEU A 140 10.37 -7.19 -5.25
CA LEU A 140 9.54 -8.35 -4.91
C LEU A 140 10.42 -9.57 -4.57
N ALA A 141 11.47 -9.82 -5.35
CA ALA A 141 12.39 -10.92 -5.08
C ALA A 141 13.08 -10.77 -3.73
N GLN A 142 13.60 -9.59 -3.40
CA GLN A 142 14.29 -9.35 -2.14
C GLN A 142 13.33 -9.50 -0.95
N VAL A 143 12.19 -8.80 -0.94
CA VAL A 143 11.32 -8.76 0.23
C VAL A 143 10.59 -10.09 0.45
N LEU A 144 10.11 -10.74 -0.60
CA LEU A 144 9.36 -11.99 -0.48
C LEU A 144 10.28 -13.17 -0.14
N PHE A 145 11.52 -13.21 -0.66
CA PHE A 145 12.46 -14.26 -0.31
C PHE A 145 12.93 -14.14 1.15
N HIS A 146 13.37 -12.95 1.57
CA HIS A 146 13.96 -12.76 2.88
C HIS A 146 12.96 -12.79 4.04
N THR A 147 11.66 -12.69 3.75
CA THR A 147 10.59 -12.86 4.75
C THR A 147 9.92 -14.24 4.70
N SER A 148 10.40 -15.14 3.83
CA SER A 148 9.88 -16.51 3.72
C SER A 148 10.61 -17.52 4.61
N ASP A 149 10.05 -18.73 4.67
CA ASP A 149 10.69 -19.89 5.32
C ASP A 149 12.03 -20.30 4.68
N PHE A 150 12.39 -19.79 3.50
CA PHE A 150 13.70 -20.05 2.87
C PHE A 150 14.84 -19.27 3.52
N TYR A 151 14.54 -18.18 4.22
CA TYR A 151 15.53 -17.31 4.85
C TYR A 151 15.35 -17.23 6.37
N LEU A 152 14.12 -17.03 6.85
CA LEU A 152 13.83 -16.87 8.27
C LEU A 152 13.88 -18.20 9.02
N HIS A 153 14.37 -18.14 10.25
CA HIS A 153 14.26 -19.30 11.15
C HIS A 153 12.77 -19.57 11.47
N PRO A 154 12.29 -20.84 11.50
CA PRO A 154 10.86 -21.13 11.64
C PRO A 154 10.17 -20.60 12.91
N HIS A 155 10.93 -20.34 13.99
CA HIS A 155 10.39 -19.70 15.20
C HIS A 155 10.18 -18.20 15.01
N GLU A 156 11.14 -17.54 14.36
CA GLU A 156 11.06 -16.12 14.03
C GLU A 156 9.90 -15.88 13.07
N LYS A 157 9.81 -16.68 12.00
CA LYS A 157 8.71 -16.59 11.04
C LYS A 157 7.35 -16.76 11.71
N LYS A 158 7.19 -17.74 12.62
CA LYS A 158 5.92 -17.93 13.35
C LYS A 158 5.57 -16.75 14.26
N ALA A 159 6.57 -16.14 14.90
CA ALA A 159 6.35 -14.93 15.69
C ALA A 159 5.93 -13.74 14.80
N GLN A 160 6.58 -13.58 13.65
CA GLN A 160 6.21 -12.54 12.68
C GLN A 160 4.80 -12.76 12.11
N VAL A 161 4.40 -14.00 11.79
CA VAL A 161 3.01 -14.31 11.37
C VAL A 161 1.99 -13.82 12.41
N ALA A 162 2.26 -14.00 13.70
CA ALA A 162 1.39 -13.50 14.75
C ALA A 162 1.38 -11.96 14.83
N GLN A 163 2.55 -11.33 14.69
CA GLN A 163 2.72 -9.87 14.75
C GLN A 163 2.04 -9.14 13.57
N PHE A 164 2.08 -9.72 12.38
CA PHE A 164 1.55 -9.16 11.14
C PHE A 164 0.15 -9.68 10.79
N SER A 165 -0.59 -10.19 11.78
CA SER A 165 -2.00 -10.52 11.58
C SER A 165 -2.79 -9.24 11.28
N ASN A 166 -3.48 -9.22 10.13
CA ASN A 166 -4.14 -8.02 9.60
C ASN A 166 -5.59 -8.32 9.16
N PRO A 167 -6.47 -8.79 10.05
CA PRO A 167 -7.77 -9.35 9.67
C PRO A 167 -8.68 -8.34 8.95
N ALA A 168 -8.72 -7.09 9.40
CA ALA A 168 -9.61 -6.07 8.80
C ALA A 168 -9.21 -5.72 7.35
N MET A 169 -7.91 -5.63 7.06
CA MET A 169 -7.44 -5.33 5.70
C MET A 169 -7.50 -6.58 4.81
N CYS A 170 -7.28 -7.77 5.38
CA CYS A 170 -7.48 -9.04 4.67
C CYS A 170 -8.95 -9.20 4.25
N GLU A 171 -9.91 -8.90 5.14
CA GLU A 171 -11.36 -8.97 4.85
C GLU A 171 -11.75 -8.10 3.64
N ILE A 172 -11.21 -6.89 3.54
CA ILE A 172 -11.42 -6.02 2.38
C ILE A 172 -10.95 -6.72 1.09
N THR A 173 -9.76 -7.34 1.12
CA THR A 173 -9.23 -8.05 -0.05
C THR A 173 -10.05 -9.30 -0.35
N GLU A 174 -10.44 -10.07 0.67
CA GLU A 174 -11.26 -11.26 0.57
C GLU A 174 -12.60 -11.00 -0.11
N ASP A 175 -13.22 -9.86 0.22
CA ASP A 175 -14.46 -9.42 -0.40
C ASP A 175 -14.24 -8.93 -1.83
N LEU A 176 -13.34 -7.96 -2.03
CA LEU A 176 -13.24 -7.23 -3.29
C LEU A 176 -12.53 -8.01 -4.40
N PHE A 177 -11.60 -8.91 -4.06
CA PHE A 177 -10.89 -9.73 -5.05
C PHE A 177 -11.55 -11.08 -5.29
N PHE A 178 -12.16 -11.67 -4.26
CA PHE A 178 -12.53 -13.09 -4.29
C PHE A 178 -14.02 -13.38 -4.11
N ASN A 179 -14.84 -12.39 -3.71
CA ASN A 179 -16.29 -12.57 -3.55
C ASN A 179 -17.08 -11.70 -4.53
N ASP A 180 -17.04 -10.38 -4.33
CA ASP A 180 -18.00 -9.43 -4.87
C ASP A 180 -18.11 -9.49 -6.40
N PRO A 181 -17.00 -9.54 -7.18
CA PRO A 181 -17.07 -9.60 -8.65
C PRO A 181 -17.82 -10.81 -9.20
N TYR A 182 -17.97 -11.89 -8.42
CA TYR A 182 -18.53 -13.17 -8.86
C TYR A 182 -19.96 -13.41 -8.35
N GLN A 183 -20.60 -12.38 -7.77
CA GLN A 183 -21.99 -12.40 -7.30
C GLN A 183 -22.68 -11.07 -7.57
N ILE A 184 -24.00 -11.02 -7.35
CA ILE A 184 -24.71 -9.74 -7.34
C ILE A 184 -24.43 -9.08 -5.99
N HIS A 185 -23.67 -7.98 -6.01
CA HIS A 185 -23.27 -7.26 -4.81
C HIS A 185 -23.39 -5.75 -5.03
N GLU A 186 -23.79 -5.01 -3.99
CA GLU A 186 -24.04 -3.56 -4.07
C GLU A 186 -22.76 -2.74 -4.31
N ARG A 187 -21.59 -3.29 -3.96
CA ARG A 187 -20.29 -2.64 -4.18
C ARG A 187 -19.80 -2.77 -5.62
N ASN A 188 -20.35 -3.68 -6.41
CA ASN A 188 -19.95 -3.81 -7.81
C ASN A 188 -20.38 -2.59 -8.60
N ASN A 189 -19.44 -1.97 -9.29
CA ASN A 189 -19.67 -0.77 -10.08
C ASN A 189 -19.01 -0.90 -11.45
N TYR A 190 -19.82 -0.95 -12.50
CA TYR A 190 -19.39 -1.06 -13.89
C TYR A 190 -20.45 -0.44 -14.81
N PRO A 191 -20.08 0.01 -16.03
CA PRO A 191 -21.04 0.52 -17.01
C PRO A 191 -22.14 -0.51 -17.33
N ALA A 192 -23.39 -0.06 -17.41
CA ALA A 192 -24.54 -0.95 -17.62
C ALA A 192 -24.44 -1.75 -18.93
N GLU A 193 -23.69 -1.25 -19.90
CA GLU A 193 -23.40 -1.89 -21.18
C GLU A 193 -22.60 -3.19 -21.02
N LEU A 194 -21.85 -3.35 -19.92
CA LEU A 194 -21.06 -4.56 -19.63
C LEU A 194 -21.85 -5.64 -18.88
N GLU A 195 -23.13 -5.41 -18.55
CA GLU A 195 -23.91 -6.35 -17.74
C GLU A 195 -23.95 -7.77 -18.33
N ALA A 196 -24.01 -7.89 -19.66
CA ALA A 196 -23.99 -9.19 -20.33
C ALA A 196 -22.67 -9.94 -20.09
N ASP A 197 -21.53 -9.25 -20.18
CA ASP A 197 -20.21 -9.83 -19.94
C ASP A 197 -20.01 -10.16 -18.44
N VAL A 198 -20.46 -9.28 -17.54
CA VAL A 198 -20.40 -9.52 -16.10
C VAL A 198 -21.30 -10.70 -15.70
N ALA A 199 -22.48 -10.86 -16.31
CA ALA A 199 -23.33 -12.02 -16.08
C ALA A 199 -22.62 -13.34 -16.47
N VAL A 200 -21.87 -13.35 -17.58
CA VAL A 200 -21.04 -14.51 -17.97
C VAL A 200 -20.02 -14.84 -16.89
N LEU A 201 -19.30 -13.85 -16.34
CA LEU A 201 -18.35 -14.06 -15.25
C LEU A 201 -19.02 -14.60 -13.97
N ARG A 202 -20.21 -14.10 -13.64
CA ARG A 202 -20.97 -14.57 -12.47
C ARG A 202 -21.52 -15.98 -12.67
N ASP A 203 -21.85 -16.40 -13.87
CA ASP A 203 -22.41 -17.73 -14.12
C ASP A 203 -21.33 -18.79 -14.47
N ASP A 204 -20.07 -18.39 -14.61
CA ASP A 204 -18.96 -19.29 -14.88
C ASP A 204 -18.55 -20.09 -13.63
N ALA A 205 -18.97 -21.35 -13.59
CA ALA A 205 -18.66 -22.29 -12.52
C ALA A 205 -17.16 -22.66 -12.45
N GLN A 206 -16.45 -22.70 -13.58
CA GLN A 206 -15.02 -23.04 -13.59
C GLN A 206 -14.20 -21.88 -13.03
N LEU A 207 -14.53 -20.65 -13.42
CA LEU A 207 -13.93 -19.43 -12.86
C LEU A 207 -14.16 -19.37 -11.35
N LYS A 208 -15.41 -19.55 -10.88
CA LYS A 208 -15.72 -19.56 -9.44
C LYS A 208 -14.94 -20.61 -8.66
N LEU A 209 -14.75 -21.80 -9.22
CA LEU A 209 -13.94 -22.85 -8.58
C LEU A 209 -12.46 -22.42 -8.47
N ALA A 210 -11.91 -21.82 -9.53
CA ALA A 210 -10.53 -21.32 -9.53
C ALA A 210 -10.34 -20.18 -8.51
N VAL A 211 -11.28 -19.22 -8.47
CA VAL A 211 -11.27 -18.11 -7.52
C VAL A 211 -11.40 -18.62 -6.09
N ALA A 212 -12.29 -19.58 -5.82
CA ALA A 212 -12.44 -20.18 -4.50
C ALA A 212 -11.15 -20.88 -4.04
N ALA A 213 -10.43 -21.56 -4.95
CA ALA A 213 -9.13 -22.16 -4.64
C ALA A 213 -8.06 -21.09 -4.32
N LEU A 214 -8.04 -19.99 -5.06
CA LEU A 214 -7.15 -18.85 -4.78
C LEU A 214 -7.48 -18.19 -3.43
N LYS A 215 -8.77 -17.99 -3.13
CA LYS A 215 -9.25 -17.47 -1.85
C LYS A 215 -8.82 -18.35 -0.69
N HIS A 216 -8.99 -19.67 -0.82
CA HIS A 216 -8.53 -20.62 0.19
C HIS A 216 -7.02 -20.53 0.42
N ARG A 217 -6.22 -20.35 -0.65
CA ARG A 217 -4.78 -20.11 -0.48
C ARG A 217 -4.49 -18.79 0.23
N PHE A 218 -5.19 -17.71 -0.14
CA PHE A 218 -5.08 -16.40 0.53
C PHE A 218 -5.33 -16.50 2.05
N PHE A 219 -6.32 -17.30 2.45
CA PHE A 219 -6.63 -17.57 3.86
C PHE A 219 -5.57 -18.39 4.62
N ALA A 220 -5.06 -19.44 3.98
CA ALA A 220 -4.35 -20.50 4.69
C ALA A 220 -2.82 -20.47 4.54
N HIS A 221 -2.30 -19.79 3.52
CA HIS A 221 -0.88 -19.87 3.15
C HIS A 221 -0.12 -18.61 3.60
N ALA A 222 0.50 -18.70 4.77
CA ALA A 222 1.46 -17.70 5.24
C ALA A 222 2.85 -18.00 4.64
N GLU A 223 3.12 -17.60 3.39
CA GLU A 223 4.36 -17.94 2.67
C GLU A 223 5.48 -16.89 2.88
N ALA A 224 5.16 -15.60 2.83
CA ALA A 224 6.07 -14.49 3.03
C ALA A 224 5.32 -13.25 3.56
N LEU A 225 6.02 -12.25 4.09
CA LEU A 225 5.42 -10.95 4.39
C LEU A 225 5.18 -10.20 3.08
N LEU A 226 3.92 -10.01 2.74
CA LEU A 226 3.50 -9.34 1.51
C LEU A 226 3.45 -7.82 1.72
N HIS A 227 3.52 -7.08 0.62
CA HIS A 227 3.00 -5.73 0.53
C HIS A 227 1.47 -5.72 0.68
N GLY A 228 0.79 -6.70 0.07
CA GLY A 228 -0.65 -6.91 0.19
C GLY A 228 -1.51 -6.03 -0.73
N ASP A 229 -0.93 -5.02 -1.37
CA ASP A 229 -1.60 -4.16 -2.37
C ASP A 229 -0.62 -3.49 -3.36
N ILE A 230 0.27 -4.28 -3.94
CA ILE A 230 1.33 -3.76 -4.84
C ILE A 230 0.82 -3.55 -6.27
N HIS A 231 0.10 -2.45 -6.49
CA HIS A 231 -0.33 -2.02 -7.81
C HIS A 231 0.42 -0.78 -8.31
N SER A 232 0.27 -0.40 -9.59
CA SER A 232 0.98 0.77 -10.15
C SER A 232 0.61 2.11 -9.49
N GLY A 233 -0.47 2.16 -8.71
CA GLY A 233 -0.81 3.30 -7.85
C GLY A 233 -0.03 3.35 -6.53
N SER A 234 0.59 2.26 -6.10
CA SER A 234 1.35 2.12 -4.84
C SER A 234 2.86 2.17 -5.11
N ILE A 235 3.23 2.70 -6.28
CA ILE A 235 4.60 2.73 -6.77
C ILE A 235 4.88 4.14 -7.28
N PHE A 236 5.91 4.75 -6.72
CA PHE A 236 6.53 5.96 -7.23
C PHE A 236 7.66 5.61 -8.22
N VAL A 237 7.75 6.35 -9.31
CA VAL A 237 8.82 6.23 -10.33
C VAL A 237 9.48 7.57 -10.61
N ALA A 238 10.77 7.52 -10.90
CA ALA A 238 11.58 8.62 -11.42
C ALA A 238 12.66 8.04 -12.34
N GLU A 239 13.45 8.91 -12.99
CA GLU A 239 14.55 8.43 -13.84
C GLU A 239 15.57 7.64 -12.99
N GLY A 240 15.65 6.33 -13.24
CA GLY A 240 16.55 5.42 -12.54
C GLY A 240 16.03 4.91 -11.19
N SER A 241 14.82 5.27 -10.77
CA SER A 241 14.31 4.97 -9.43
C SER A 241 12.87 4.47 -9.44
N LEU A 242 12.61 3.49 -8.57
CA LEU A 242 11.28 2.97 -8.26
C LEU A 242 11.20 2.83 -6.75
N LYS A 243 10.09 3.25 -6.15
CA LYS A 243 9.82 3.19 -4.70
C LYS A 243 8.42 2.66 -4.45
N ALA A 244 8.30 1.49 -3.84
CA ALA A 244 7.05 0.98 -3.29
C ALA A 244 6.67 1.76 -2.01
N ILE A 245 5.37 2.02 -1.87
CA ILE A 245 4.76 2.77 -0.76
C ILE A 245 3.41 2.12 -0.39
N ASP A 246 2.83 2.50 0.74
CA ASP A 246 1.44 2.16 1.08
C ASP A 246 1.19 0.66 1.33
N ALA A 247 2.05 0.03 2.13
CA ALA A 247 1.95 -1.39 2.49
C ALA A 247 0.98 -1.67 3.66
N GLU A 248 -0.14 -0.96 3.75
CA GLU A 248 -1.10 -1.08 4.86
C GLU A 248 -1.89 -2.40 4.87
N PHE A 249 -1.92 -3.11 3.74
CA PHE A 249 -2.44 -4.47 3.59
C PHE A 249 -1.41 -5.54 3.94
N GLY A 250 -0.20 -5.15 4.38
CA GLY A 250 0.88 -6.08 4.70
C GLY A 250 0.45 -7.14 5.71
N TYR A 251 0.68 -8.41 5.34
CA TYR A 251 0.42 -9.59 6.16
C TYR A 251 1.24 -10.77 5.63
N PHE A 252 1.32 -11.86 6.40
CA PHE A 252 1.92 -13.10 5.90
C PHE A 252 0.94 -13.87 5.02
N GLY A 253 1.16 -13.85 3.70
CA GLY A 253 0.27 -14.41 2.69
C GLY A 253 1.00 -15.18 1.59
N PRO A 254 0.29 -15.61 0.53
CA PRO A 254 0.89 -16.36 -0.57
C PRO A 254 1.71 -15.42 -1.47
N ILE A 255 2.97 -15.79 -1.76
CA ILE A 255 3.93 -14.98 -2.55
C ILE A 255 3.35 -14.55 -3.90
N GLY A 256 2.57 -15.44 -4.52
CA GLY A 256 1.96 -15.19 -5.83
C GLY A 256 0.94 -14.05 -5.84
N PHE A 257 0.42 -13.62 -4.68
CA PHE A 257 -0.56 -12.53 -4.62
C PHE A 257 0.07 -11.20 -5.04
N ASP A 258 1.18 -10.80 -4.43
CA ASP A 258 1.89 -9.56 -4.79
C ASP A 258 2.41 -9.57 -6.24
N ILE A 259 2.96 -10.71 -6.69
CA ILE A 259 3.41 -10.84 -8.08
C ILE A 259 2.23 -10.71 -9.05
N GLY A 260 1.09 -11.32 -8.70
CA GLY A 260 -0.13 -11.30 -9.49
C GLY A 260 -0.77 -9.91 -9.58
N THR A 261 -0.86 -9.18 -8.46
CA THR A 261 -1.43 -7.82 -8.42
C THR A 261 -0.58 -6.83 -9.21
N ALA A 262 0.75 -6.93 -9.09
CA ALA A 262 1.71 -6.14 -9.87
C ALA A 262 1.53 -6.36 -11.37
N ILE A 263 1.62 -7.63 -11.83
CA ILE A 263 1.49 -7.97 -13.26
C ILE A 263 0.10 -7.63 -13.77
N GLY A 264 -0.94 -7.95 -12.99
CA GLY A 264 -2.33 -7.65 -13.34
C GLY A 264 -2.56 -6.17 -13.61
N ASN A 265 -1.96 -5.28 -12.81
CA ASN A 265 -2.06 -3.84 -13.05
C ASN A 265 -1.35 -3.36 -14.32
N LEU A 266 -0.22 -3.98 -14.68
CA LEU A 266 0.45 -3.68 -15.95
C LEU A 266 -0.37 -4.19 -17.14
N LEU A 267 -1.02 -5.35 -17.02
CA LEU A 267 -1.95 -5.87 -18.03
C LEU A 267 -3.19 -4.98 -18.18
N LEU A 268 -3.74 -4.45 -17.08
CA LEU A 268 -4.82 -3.48 -17.13
C LEU A 268 -4.39 -2.21 -17.89
N ASN A 269 -3.18 -1.71 -17.65
CA ASN A 269 -2.67 -0.58 -18.43
C ASN A 269 -2.53 -0.93 -19.92
N TYR A 270 -1.98 -2.11 -20.26
CA TYR A 270 -1.89 -2.58 -21.64
C TYR A 270 -3.26 -2.63 -22.34
N CYS A 271 -4.28 -3.20 -21.69
CA CYS A 271 -5.64 -3.25 -22.22
C CYS A 271 -6.30 -1.87 -22.33
N GLY A 272 -5.87 -0.90 -21.52
CA GLY A 272 -6.37 0.47 -21.53
C GLY A 272 -5.70 1.40 -22.55
N LEU A 273 -4.66 0.96 -23.25
CA LEU A 273 -4.01 1.76 -24.28
C LEU A 273 -4.98 2.00 -25.46
N PRO A 274 -5.09 3.24 -25.98
CA PRO A 274 -5.83 3.48 -27.20
C PRO A 274 -5.15 2.73 -28.36
N GLY A 275 -5.92 1.90 -29.07
CA GLY A 275 -5.47 1.13 -30.22
C GLY A 275 -5.12 1.97 -31.45
#